data_AF-A0A9D4GF35-F1
#
_entry.id   AF-A0A9D4GF35-F1
#
_cell.length_a   1.000
_cell.length_b   1.000
_cell.length_c   1.000
_cell.angle_alpha   90.00
_cell.angle_beta   90.00
_cell.angle_gamma   90.00
#
_symmetry.space_group_name_H-M   'P 1'
#
loop_
_entity.id
_entity.type
_entity.pdbx_description
1 polymer ?
#
loop_
_entity_poly.entity_id
_entity_poly.type
_entity_poly.pdbx_seq_one_letter_code
_entity_poly.pdbx_strand_id
1 'polypeptide(L)' 'MDAIGYPAPMYEWYHFGQSLKSSDQSYSSEVTIRSMQLKDHGYYKLKMNNTAGTSTYNYFHAAYGTLNFT' A
#
# COMPACT_ATOMS: atom_id res chain seq x y z
N MET A 1 0.81 2.32 10.40
CA MET A 1 -0.31 2.96 11.13
C MET A 1 -1.42 1.94 11.14
N ASP A 2 -1.64 1.26 12.27
CA ASP A 2 -2.65 0.20 12.33
C ASP A 2 -4.05 0.79 12.57
N ALA A 3 -5.05 0.27 11.86
CA ALA A 3 -6.44 0.63 12.10
C ALA A 3 -7.00 -0.16 13.29
N ILE A 4 -7.67 0.56 14.18
CA ILE A 4 -8.41 0.01 15.31
C ILE A 4 -9.87 -0.18 14.89
N GLY A 5 -10.38 -1.40 14.95
CA GLY A 5 -11.77 -1.71 14.62
C GLY A 5 -12.19 -3.10 15.12
N TYR A 6 -13.48 -3.29 15.40
CA TYR A 6 -14.05 -4.58 15.78
C TYR A 6 -15.23 -4.94 14.85
N PRO A 7 -15.20 -6.09 14.16
CA PRO A 7 -14.08 -7.06 14.05
C PRO A 7 -12.81 -6.42 13.50
N ALA A 8 -11.65 -7.04 13.73
CA ALA A 8 -10.37 -6.54 13.23
C ALA A 8 -10.45 -6.28 11.71
N PRO A 9 -10.01 -5.11 11.22
CA PRO A 9 -10.09 -4.78 9.80
C PRO A 9 -9.11 -5.63 8.99
N MET A 10 -9.53 -5.98 7.78
CA MET A 10 -8.66 -6.55 6.77
C MET A 10 -7.97 -5.43 6.00
N TYR A 11 -6.70 -5.64 5.63
CA TYR A 11 -5.87 -4.67 4.95
C TYR A 11 -5.69 -5.06 3.47
N GLU A 12 -6.05 -4.15 2.58
CA GLU A 12 -5.94 -4.31 1.14
C GLU A 12 -5.10 -3.17 0.55
N TRP A 13 -3.93 -3.50 -0.01
CA TRP A 13 -3.08 -2.53 -0.67
C TRP A 13 -3.34 -2.48 -2.19
N TYR A 14 -3.25 -1.28 -2.75
CA TYR A 14 -3.37 -1.02 -4.17
C TYR A 14 -2.23 -0.11 -4.65
N HIS A 15 -1.74 -0.34 -5.86
CA HIS A 15 -0.80 0.51 -6.57
C HIS A 15 -1.39 0.86 -7.94
N PHE A 16 -1.50 2.16 -8.25
CA PHE A 16 -2.22 2.64 -9.44
C PHE A 16 -3.61 2.00 -9.67
N GLY A 17 -4.32 1.69 -8.57
CA GLY A 17 -5.62 1.04 -8.61
C GLY A 17 -5.62 -0.47 -8.79
N GLN A 18 -4.47 -1.11 -9.04
CA GLN A 18 -4.33 -2.56 -9.06
C GLN A 18 -4.08 -3.08 -7.66
N SER A 19 -4.78 -4.15 -7.25
CA SER A 19 -4.56 -4.79 -5.96
C SER A 19 -3.16 -5.41 -5.92
N LEU A 20 -2.37 -5.02 -4.93
CA LEU A 20 -1.11 -5.67 -4.62
C LEU A 20 -1.47 -6.98 -3.90
N LYS A 21 -1.34 -8.11 -4.59
CA LYS A 21 -1.44 -9.42 -3.94
C LYS A 21 -0.31 -9.50 -2.90
N SER A 22 -0.66 -9.37 -1.63
CA SER A 22 0.30 -9.54 -0.53
C SER A 22 0.89 -10.94 -0.61
N SER A 23 2.21 -11.06 -0.78
CA SER A 23 2.89 -12.35 -0.63
C SER A 23 2.85 -12.85 0.81
N ASP A 24 2.75 -11.92 1.77
CA ASP A 24 2.65 -12.21 3.19
C ASP A 24 1.67 -11.24 3.86
N GLN A 25 0.58 -11.81 4.38
CA GLN A 25 -0.32 -11.26 5.40
C GLN A 25 -1.22 -10.07 5.00
N SER A 26 -2.49 -10.38 4.73
CA SER A 26 -3.63 -9.44 4.58
C SER A 26 -4.02 -8.68 5.87
N TYR A 27 -3.13 -8.65 6.86
CA TYR A 27 -3.36 -8.09 8.20
C TYR A 27 -2.36 -6.99 8.59
N SER A 28 -1.44 -6.61 7.71
CA SER A 28 -0.45 -5.56 8.01
C SER A 28 -0.80 -4.23 7.35
N SER A 29 -0.63 -3.15 8.12
CA SER A 29 -0.65 -1.78 7.61
C SER A 29 0.64 -1.37 6.90
N GLU A 30 1.57 -2.31 6.69
CA GLU A 30 2.84 -2.09 6.04
C GLU A 30 2.90 -2.79 4.68
N VAL A 31 3.50 -2.11 3.70
CA VAL A 31 3.87 -2.70 2.41
C VAL A 31 5.36 -2.51 2.21
N THR A 32 6.07 -3.62 1.97
CA THR A 32 7.51 -3.58 1.67
C THR A 32 7.73 -3.85 0.19
N ILE A 33 8.33 -2.89 -0.50
CA ILE A 33 8.75 -3.06 -1.90
C ILE A 33 10.23 -3.40 -1.88
N ARG A 34 10.57 -4.64 -2.25
CA ARG A 34 11.97 -5.08 -2.37
C ARG A 34 12.49 -4.78 -3.77
N SER A 35 13.74 -4.34 -3.87
CA SER A 35 14.40 -4.05 -5.16
C SER A 35 13.62 -3.05 -6.02
N MET A 36 13.34 -1.88 -5.44
CA MET A 36 12.52 -0.84 -6.05
C MET A 36 12.98 -0.46 -7.47
N GLN A 37 12.03 -0.42 -8.40
CA GLN A 37 12.24 -0.02 -9.79
C GLN A 37 11.42 1.23 -10.12
N LEU A 38 11.73 1.90 -11.24
CA LEU A 38 11.02 3.11 -11.67
C LEU A 38 9.49 2.89 -11.82
N LYS A 39 9.07 1.69 -12.21
CA LYS A 39 7.65 1.31 -12.34
C LYS A 39 6.90 1.30 -11.01
N ASP A 40 7.61 1.18 -9.88
CA ASP A 40 7.01 1.16 -8.54
C ASP A 40 6.73 2.59 -8.04
N HIS A 41 7.26 3.62 -8.71
CA HIS A 41 6.88 5.01 -8.43
C HIS A 41 5.37 5.19 -8.56
N GLY A 42 4.72 5.89 -7.64
CA GLY A 42 3.33 6.30 -7.83
C GLY A 42 2.46 6.28 -6.58
N TYR A 43 1.15 6.21 -6.83
CA TYR A 43 0.14 6.23 -5.78
C TYR A 43 -0.09 4.82 -5.22
N TYR A 44 0.12 4.71 -3.92
CA TYR A 44 -0.26 3.57 -3.11
C TYR A 44 -1.50 3.93 -2.30
N LYS A 45 -2.45 3.01 -2.24
CA LYS A 45 -3.68 3.16 -1.47
C LYS A 45 -3.84 1.95 -0.56
N LEU A 46 -3.96 2.20 0.73
CA LEU A 46 -4.35 1.20 1.71
C LEU A 46 -5.83 1.35 2.01
N LYS A 47 -6.57 0.25 1.91
CA LYS A 47 -7.97 0.16 2.31
C LYS A 47 -8.07 -0.80 3.50
N MET A 48 -8.71 -0.34 4.56
CA MET A 48 -8.92 -1.08 5.80
C MET A 48 -10.42 -1.27 5.96
N ASN A 49 -10.89 -2.52 6.00
CA ASN A 49 -12.32 -2.82 5.96
C ASN A 49 -12.73 -3.88 6.98
N ASN A 50 -13.82 -3.63 7.69
CA ASN A 50 -14.55 -4.62 8.49
C ASN A 50 -16.07 -4.46 8.27
N THR A 51 -16.87 -5.23 9.01
CA THR A 51 -18.35 -5.13 8.93
C THR A 51 -18.90 -3.82 9.49
N ALA A 52 -18.11 -3.07 10.29
CA ALA A 52 -18.51 -1.78 10.83
C ALA A 52 -18.24 -0.63 9.84
N GLY A 53 -17.32 -0.79 8.89
CA GLY A 53 -17.06 0.19 7.84
C GLY A 53 -15.72 0.04 7.13
N THR A 54 -15.38 1.09 6.38
CA THR A 54 -14.16 1.16 5.56
C THR A 54 -13.40 2.46 5.83
N SER A 55 -12.09 2.37 6.01
CA SER A 55 -11.16 3.50 6.04
C SER A 55 -10.15 3.38 4.90
N THR A 56 -9.74 4.50 4.31
CA THR A 56 -8.78 4.52 3.20
C THR A 56 -7.67 5.51 3.49
N TYR A 57 -6.43 5.12 3.18
CA TYR A 57 -5.24 5.96 3.27
C TYR A 57 -4.53 5.98 1.92
N ASN A 58 -4.16 7.17 1.44
CA ASN A 58 -3.42 7.33 0.19
C ASN A 58 -2.02 7.85 0.49
N TYR A 59 -1.02 7.20 -0.10
CA TYR A 59 0.39 7.56 0.02
C TYR A 59 1.00 7.66 -1.38
N PHE A 60 1.61 8.81 -1.69
CA PHE A 60 2.38 8.96 -2.91
C PHE A 60 3.84 8.66 -2.62
N HIS A 61 4.42 7.72 -3.36
CA HIS A 61 5.81 7.36 -3.22
C HIS A 61 6.59 7.74 -4.47
N ALA A 62 7.54 8.66 -4.30
CA ALA A 62 8.45 9.09 -5.34
C ALA A 62 9.70 8.19 -5.34
N ALA A 63 9.79 7.25 -6.27
CA ALA A 63 11.05 6.60 -6.60
C ALA A 63 11.98 7.63 -7.27
N TYR A 64 12.95 8.18 -6.53
CA TYR A 64 14.02 8.95 -7.15
C TYR A 64 15.04 7.96 -7.72
N GLY A 65 14.92 7.65 -9.01
CA GLY A 65 16.03 7.05 -9.75
C GLY A 65 17.17 8.08 -9.87
N THR A 66 18.41 7.63 -9.83
CA THR A 66 19.58 8.47 -10.15
C THR A 66 19.40 8.99 -11.58
N LEU A 67 19.02 10.26 -11.74
CA LEU A 67 19.01 10.92 -13.03
C LEU A 67 20.47 11.15 -13.44
N ASN A 68 21.05 10.18 -14.15
CA ASN A 68 22.31 10.38 -14.83
C ASN A 68 22.04 11.26 -16.06
N PHE A 69 22.23 12.57 -15.91
CA PHE A 69 22.38 13.45 -17.06
C PHE A 69 23.74 13.14 -17.70
N THR A 70 23.73 12.77 -18.98
CA THR A 70 24.95 12.58 -19.79
C THR A 70 25.38 13.91 -20.38
#